data_AF-A0A7U9XDJ0-F1
#
_entry.id   AF-A0A7U9XDJ0-F1
#
_cell.length_a   1.000
_cell.length_b   1.000
_cell.length_c   1.000
_cell.angle_alpha   90.00
_cell.angle_beta   90.00
_cell.angle_gamma   90.00
#
_symmetry.space_group_name_H-M   'P 1'
#
loop_
_entity.id
_entity.type
_entity.pdbx_description
1 polymer ?
#
loop_
_entity_poly.entity_id
_entity_poly.type
_entity_poly.pdbx_seq_one_letter_code
_entity_poly.pdbx_strand_id
1 'polypeptide(L)'
;MKLPEGEVLMKREKVCAMEIWVECLNGEAKYMSRKDSMEINAILASATGWRRNKSKRRYGPHGIQRGFERVQRDVDSMKLGGTM
;
A
#
# COMPACT_ATOMS: atom_id res chain seq x y z
N MET A 1 -3.55 10.69 -15.90
CA MET A 1 -4.62 11.01 -14.93
C MET A 1 -4.45 12.47 -14.55
N LYS A 2 -5.36 13.37 -14.94
CA LYS A 2 -5.39 14.76 -14.44
C LYS A 2 -6.41 14.79 -13.32
N LEU A 3 -6.00 15.26 -12.14
CA LEU A 3 -6.91 15.44 -11.02
C LEU A 3 -7.79 16.68 -11.29
N PRO A 4 -9.06 16.67 -10.89
CA PRO A 4 -9.91 17.87 -10.86
C PRO A 4 -9.27 19.02 -10.08
N GLU A 5 -9.63 20.25 -10.42
CA GLU A 5 -9.14 21.45 -9.74
C GLU A 5 -9.57 21.43 -8.26
N GLY A 6 -8.59 21.52 -7.35
CA GLY A 6 -8.81 21.46 -5.90
C GLY A 6 -8.60 20.08 -5.26
N GLU A 7 -8.31 19.02 -6.02
CA GLU A 7 -7.98 17.72 -5.44
C GLU A 7 -6.49 17.60 -5.04
N VAL A 8 -6.26 17.01 -3.87
CA VAL A 8 -4.92 16.75 -3.33
C VAL A 8 -4.64 15.25 -3.23
N LEU A 9 -3.40 14.86 -3.52
CA LEU A 9 -2.95 13.49 -3.31
C LEU A 9 -2.67 13.23 -1.84
N MET A 10 -3.23 12.15 -1.32
CA MET A 10 -3.06 11.70 0.06
C MET A 10 -2.19 10.45 0.11
N LYS A 11 -1.41 10.29 1.19
CA LYS A 11 -0.65 9.06 1.42
C LYS A 11 -1.61 7.89 1.68
N ARG A 12 -1.33 6.73 1.08
CA ARG A 12 -2.10 5.51 1.32
C ARG A 12 -1.80 4.91 2.69
N GLU A 13 -2.85 4.66 3.46
CA GLU A 13 -2.78 3.94 4.74
C GLU A 13 -2.86 2.42 4.56
N LYS A 14 -3.38 1.94 3.42
CA LYS A 14 -3.41 0.53 3.07
C LYS A 14 -3.35 0.36 1.55
N VAL A 15 -2.82 -0.78 1.12
CA VAL A 15 -2.72 -1.12 -0.30
C VAL A 15 -2.82 -2.63 -0.53
N CYS A 16 -3.44 -3.06 -1.62
CA CYS A 16 -3.41 -4.44 -2.10
C CYS A 16 -2.64 -4.58 -3.42
N ALA A 17 -2.26 -5.82 -3.78
CA ALA A 17 -1.54 -6.06 -5.03
C ALA A 17 -2.30 -5.58 -6.28
N MET A 18 -3.63 -5.66 -6.27
CA MET A 18 -4.46 -5.20 -7.40
C MET A 18 -4.42 -3.68 -7.59
N GLU A 19 -4.43 -2.89 -6.52
CA GLU A 19 -4.30 -1.43 -6.64
C GLU A 19 -2.94 -1.04 -7.22
N ILE A 20 -1.86 -1.71 -6.80
CA ILE A 20 -0.52 -1.48 -7.36
C ILE A 20 -0.47 -1.87 -8.84
N TRP A 21 -1.03 -3.03 -9.18
CA TRP A 21 -1.09 -3.49 -10.57
C TRP A 21 -1.80 -2.48 -11.47
N VAL A 22 -2.99 -2.03 -11.08
CA VAL A 22 -3.81 -1.14 -11.92
C VAL A 22 -3.28 0.28 -11.95
N GLU A 23 -2.90 0.83 -10.80
CA GLU A 23 -2.59 2.25 -10.69
C GLU A 23 -1.11 2.57 -10.88
N CYS A 24 -0.21 1.72 -10.40
CA CYS A 24 1.23 1.97 -10.46
C CYS A 24 1.88 1.32 -11.68
N LEU A 25 1.41 0.13 -12.08
CA LEU A 25 1.95 -0.61 -13.22
C LEU A 25 1.11 -0.48 -14.49
N ASN A 26 0.04 0.32 -14.44
CA ASN A 26 -0.90 0.56 -15.55
C ASN A 26 -1.49 -0.73 -16.16
N GLY A 27 -1.57 -1.81 -15.38
CA GLY A 27 -2.12 -3.08 -15.82
C GLY A 27 -3.65 -3.10 -15.78
N GLU A 28 -4.27 -3.92 -16.62
CA GLU A 28 -5.72 -4.15 -16.53
C GLU A 28 -6.03 -5.25 -15.50
N ALA A 29 -7.03 -5.05 -14.64
CA ALA A 29 -7.34 -5.95 -13.54
C ALA A 29 -7.60 -7.41 -13.98
N LYS A 30 -8.22 -7.61 -15.15
CA LYS A 30 -8.52 -8.94 -15.72
C LYS A 30 -7.28 -9.70 -16.18
N TYR A 31 -6.15 -9.01 -16.40
CA TYR A 31 -4.90 -9.62 -16.87
C TYR A 31 -3.89 -9.85 -15.76
N MET A 32 -4.18 -9.46 -14.51
CA MET A 32 -3.27 -9.74 -13.41
C MET A 32 -3.20 -11.25 -13.16
N SER A 33 -2.04 -11.85 -13.40
CA SER A 33 -1.82 -13.26 -13.13
C SER A 33 -1.56 -13.50 -11.63
N ARG A 34 -1.66 -14.77 -11.22
CA ARG A 34 -1.26 -15.17 -9.87
C ARG A 34 0.21 -14.83 -9.60
N LYS A 35 1.08 -14.98 -10.61
CA LYS A 35 2.52 -14.69 -10.49
C LYS A 35 2.76 -13.21 -10.19
N ASP A 36 2.11 -12.31 -10.94
CA ASP A 36 2.22 -10.85 -10.72
C ASP A 36 1.83 -10.49 -9.30
N SER A 37 0.70 -11.05 -8.83
CA SER A 37 0.25 -10.80 -7.46
C SER A 37 1.23 -11.32 -6.40
N MET A 38 1.89 -12.45 -6.64
CA MET A 38 2.87 -13.01 -5.71
C MET A 38 4.13 -12.15 -5.65
N GLU A 39 4.63 -11.70 -6.80
CA GLU A 39 5.81 -10.84 -6.89
C GLU A 39 5.57 -9.48 -6.22
N ILE A 40 4.45 -8.82 -6.53
CA ILE A 40 4.07 -7.54 -5.89
C ILE A 40 3.98 -7.72 -4.37
N ASN A 41 3.33 -8.79 -3.91
CA ASN A 41 3.20 -9.06 -2.48
C ASN A 41 4.54 -9.40 -1.81
N ALA A 42 5.48 -10.03 -2.50
CA ALA A 42 6.81 -10.33 -1.97
C ALA A 42 7.64 -9.05 -1.81
N ILE A 43 7.57 -8.15 -2.80
CA ILE A 43 8.23 -6.83 -2.74
C ILE A 43 7.64 -5.99 -1.60
N LEU A 44 6.30 -5.94 -1.45
CA LEU A 44 5.67 -5.22 -0.34
C LEU A 44 6.02 -5.80 1.03
N ALA A 45 6.27 -7.11 1.12
CA ALA A 45 6.64 -7.75 2.38
C ALA A 45 8.04 -7.37 2.86
N SER A 46 8.97 -7.02 1.95
CA SER A 46 10.29 -6.51 2.29
C SER A 46 10.36 -4.98 2.36
N ALA A 47 9.33 -4.28 1.88
CA ALA A 47 9.27 -2.82 1.89
C ALA A 47 9.11 -2.26 3.31
N THR A 48 10.04 -1.39 3.73
CA THR A 48 9.94 -0.75 5.06
C THR A 48 8.70 0.14 5.17
N GLY A 49 8.04 0.12 6.32
CA GLY A 49 6.84 0.93 6.58
C GLY A 49 5.53 0.32 6.08
N TRP A 50 5.56 -0.93 5.60
CA TRP A 50 4.37 -1.71 5.29
C TRP A 50 4.32 -2.98 6.13
N ARG A 51 3.12 -3.36 6.55
CA ARG A 51 2.87 -4.61 7.28
C ARG A 51 1.72 -5.37 6.64
N ARG A 52 1.90 -6.66 6.43
CA ARG A 52 0.85 -7.53 5.90
C ARG A 52 -0.33 -7.59 6.87
N ASN A 53 -1.55 -7.43 6.34
CA ASN A 53 -2.75 -7.51 7.16
C ASN A 53 -2.96 -8.92 7.72
N LYS A 54 -3.43 -9.00 8.96
CA LYS A 54 -3.85 -10.26 9.59
C LYS A 54 -5.12 -10.85 8.92
N SER A 55 -6.04 -9.98 8.50
CA SER A 55 -7.31 -10.36 7.87
C SER A 55 -7.48 -9.70 6.49
N LYS A 56 -8.44 -10.21 5.71
CA LYS A 56 -8.82 -9.57 4.44
C LYS A 56 -9.53 -8.24 4.72
N ARG A 57 -9.35 -7.25 3.86
CA ARG A 57 -9.99 -5.92 3.95
C ARG A 57 -10.55 -5.52 2.59
N ARG A 58 -11.48 -4.56 2.56
CA ARG A 58 -12.01 -3.99 1.31
C ARG A 58 -11.03 -2.98 0.70
N TYR A 59 -10.82 -3.03 -0.62
CA TYR A 59 -9.93 -2.13 -1.38
C TYR A 59 -10.67 -1.57 -2.59
N GLY A 60 -11.35 -0.43 -2.37
CA GLY A 60 -12.06 0.31 -3.41
C GLY A 60 -12.89 -0.60 -4.34
N PRO A 61 -12.76 -0.45 -5.67
CA PRO A 61 -13.48 -1.26 -6.66
C PRO A 61 -12.98 -2.71 -6.74
N HIS A 62 -11.83 -3.04 -6.16
CA HIS A 62 -11.21 -4.37 -6.23
C HIS A 62 -11.72 -5.34 -5.15
N GLY A 63 -12.72 -4.93 -4.36
CA GLY A 63 -13.42 -5.80 -3.42
C GLY A 63 -12.59 -6.20 -2.20
N ILE A 64 -12.86 -7.39 -1.65
CA ILE A 64 -12.20 -7.90 -0.44
C ILE A 64 -10.90 -8.62 -0.82
N GLN A 65 -9.76 -8.08 -0.39
CA GLN A 65 -8.43 -8.61 -0.72
C GLN A 65 -7.57 -8.81 0.53
N ARG A 66 -6.50 -9.60 0.39
CA ARG A 66 -5.34 -9.51 1.28
C ARG A 66 -4.49 -8.33 0.83
N GLY A 67 -3.86 -7.63 1.77
CA GLY A 67 -2.98 -6.51 1.44
C GLY A 67 -2.15 -6.10 2.63
N PHE A 68 -1.68 -4.86 2.61
CA PHE A 68 -0.76 -4.30 3.57
C PHE A 68 -1.31 -2.98 4.11
N GLU A 69 -0.92 -2.67 5.34
CA GLU A 69 -1.20 -1.40 6.00
C GLU A 69 0.11 -0.66 6.26
N ARG A 70 0.04 0.66 6.19
CA ARG A 70 1.17 1.52 6.49
C ARG A 70 1.43 1.42 7.99
N VAL A 71 2.67 1.12 8.35
CA VAL A 71 3.14 1.27 9.72
C VAL A 71 3.75 2.65 9.77
N GLN A 72 3.09 3.61 10.42
CA GLN A 72 3.78 4.85 10.79
C GLN A 72 5.05 4.42 11.53
N ARG A 73 6.23 4.80 11.00
CA ARG A 73 7.36 4.93 11.88
C ARG A 73 6.92 6.01 12.86
N ASP A 74 6.85 5.68 14.15
CA ASP A 74 6.68 6.67 15.20
C ASP A 74 7.75 7.73 15.01
N VAL A 75 7.39 8.88 14.43
CA VAL A 75 8.28 10.05 14.31
C VAL A 75 8.38 10.77 15.68
N ASP A 76 7.96 10.13 16.78
CA ASP A 76 8.04 10.69 18.13
C ASP A 76 9.02 9.95 19.07
N SER A 77 9.74 8.91 18.62
CA SER A 77 10.70 8.19 19.48
C SER A 77 12.17 8.65 19.38
N MET A 78 12.49 9.61 18.50
CA MET A 78 13.85 10.18 18.38
C MET A 78 14.09 11.45 19.23
N LYS A 79 13.33 11.67 20.31
CA LYS A 79 13.57 12.77 21.28
C LYS A 79 13.89 12.36 22.72
N LEU A 80 14.38 11.13 22.96
CA LEU A 80 14.98 10.76 24.25
C LEU A 80 16.44 10.38 24.05
N GLY A 81 17.25 11.39 23.72
CA GLY A 81 18.70 11.26 23.58
C GLY A 81 19.45 12.55 23.88
N GLY A 82 18.89 13.40 24.74
CA GLY A 82 19.54 14.65 25.12
C GLY A 82 19.02 15.15 26.45
N THR A 83 19.61 14.69 27.54
CA THR A 83 19.86 15.47 28.76
C THR A 83 20.91 14.71 29.60
N MET A 84 21.94 15.47 30.00
CA MET A 84 23.14 15.19 30.79
C MET A 84 24.30 14.47 30.09
#